data_AF-A0A4R4W1Z8-F1
#
_entry.id   AF-A0A4R4W1Z8-F1
#
_cell.length_a   1.000
_cell.length_b   1.000
_cell.length_c   1.000
_cell.angle_alpha   90.00
_cell.angle_beta   90.00
_cell.angle_gamma   90.00
#
_symmetry.space_group_name_H-M   'P 1'
#
loop_
_entity.id
_entity.type
_entity.pdbx_description
1 polymer ?
#
loop_
_entity_poly.entity_id
_entity_poly.type
_entity_poly.pdbx_seq_one_letter_code
_entity_poly.pdbx_strand_id
1 'polypeptide(L)'
;MVAQVAGRALTGAETREQATQRALDMFARKGITGFTDSKGRSWSMGSYTEMAVRTAMSRAAVDGHLATLKENGVDLVIVSRLPFTCPKCDFWEGKILTQSGRIGWRQELSYVSDEQVDVLVEGTVEQARTAGLLHPGCGHNLLAYLPGATKRPVVRKHPADYGDSQKMRRMERDLRAAKREASVALEKKDRDRAEQRVQTLNDRIREHAKESGLPIRRVFDEWLEMTFIGAERYTRGVMVNEEGRRRGIDGRSLLSGRQDIAHKYASDELKRWWDDHPRMTFNQFRAQLLGRDSDKKAARRTRENRR
;
A
#
# COMPACT_ATOMS: atom_id res chain seq x y z
N MET A 1 -16.89 -1.80 20.89
CA MET A 1 -15.82 -0.77 21.02
C MET A 1 -15.15 -0.51 19.68
N VAL A 2 -14.40 -1.44 19.07
CA VAL A 2 -13.71 -1.17 17.79
C VAL A 2 -14.65 -0.73 16.66
N ALA A 3 -15.80 -1.40 16.49
CA ALA A 3 -16.79 -1.02 15.48
C ALA A 3 -17.33 0.42 15.64
N GLN A 4 -17.55 0.85 16.88
CA GLN A 4 -18.04 2.20 17.21
C GLN A 4 -17.02 3.28 16.84
N VAL A 5 -15.73 3.01 17.06
CA VAL A 5 -14.65 3.96 16.77
C VAL A 5 -14.31 4.00 15.27
N ALA A 6 -14.32 2.83 14.62
CA ALA A 6 -14.16 2.75 13.16
C ALA A 6 -15.25 3.53 12.41
N GLY A 7 -16.50 3.53 12.91
CA GLY A 7 -17.61 4.28 12.31
C GLY A 7 -17.36 5.80 12.20
N ARG A 8 -16.72 6.42 13.20
CA ARG A 8 -16.42 7.87 13.17
C ARG A 8 -15.32 8.21 12.17
N ALA A 9 -14.29 7.37 12.08
CA ALA A 9 -13.24 7.55 11.08
C ALA A 9 -13.77 7.40 9.65
N LEU A 10 -14.78 6.54 9.45
CA LEU A 10 -15.42 6.35 8.15
C LEU A 10 -16.24 7.57 7.70
N THR A 11 -16.84 8.30 8.64
CA THR A 11 -17.55 9.55 8.34
C THR A 11 -16.61 10.75 8.09
N GLY A 12 -15.29 10.56 8.14
CA GLY A 12 -14.30 11.63 8.01
C GLY A 12 -14.18 12.53 9.25
N ALA A 13 -14.92 12.25 10.32
CA ALA A 13 -14.87 13.00 11.57
C ALA A 13 -13.55 12.82 12.33
N GLU A 14 -12.84 11.71 12.08
CA GLU A 14 -11.56 11.37 12.71
C GLU A 14 -10.63 10.68 11.70
N THR A 15 -9.31 10.81 11.89
CA THR A 15 -8.33 10.03 11.14
C THR A 15 -8.26 8.59 11.66
N ARG A 16 -7.70 7.66 10.87
CA ARG A 16 -7.43 6.28 11.32
C ARG A 16 -6.59 6.25 12.61
N GLU A 17 -5.59 7.11 12.69
CA GLU A 17 -4.71 7.19 13.86
C GLU A 17 -5.46 7.64 15.11
N GLN A 18 -6.31 8.67 14.99
CA GLN A 18 -7.18 9.12 16.09
C GLN A 18 -8.16 8.04 16.53
N ALA A 19 -8.74 7.29 15.59
CA ALA A 19 -9.61 6.16 15.88
C ALA A 19 -8.86 5.02 16.59
N THR A 20 -7.66 4.66 16.13
CA THR A 20 -6.82 3.67 16.82
C THR A 20 -6.49 4.14 18.24
N GLN A 21 -6.04 5.39 18.42
CA GLN A 21 -5.70 5.95 19.73
C GLN A 21 -6.88 5.91 20.70
N ARG A 22 -8.07 6.35 20.26
CA ARG A 22 -9.28 6.33 21.09
C ARG A 22 -9.66 4.92 21.54
N ALA A 23 -9.57 3.95 20.64
CA ALA A 23 -9.83 2.56 20.99
C ALA A 23 -8.79 2.03 22.00
N LEU A 24 -7.52 2.42 21.87
CA LEU A 24 -6.48 2.08 22.85
C LEU A 24 -6.75 2.71 24.22
N ASP A 25 -7.17 3.98 24.28
CA ASP A 25 -7.51 4.65 25.53
C ASP A 25 -8.65 3.93 26.25
N MET A 26 -9.66 3.46 25.52
CA MET A 26 -10.77 2.68 26.09
C MET A 26 -10.29 1.36 26.69
N PHE A 27 -9.34 0.68 26.05
CA PHE A 27 -8.76 -0.56 26.57
C PHE A 27 -7.87 -0.29 27.79
N ALA A 28 -7.05 0.75 27.74
CA ALA A 28 -6.18 1.16 28.84
C ALA A 28 -6.98 1.51 30.10
N ARG A 29 -8.08 2.26 29.96
CA ARG A 29 -9.01 2.58 31.08
C ARG A 29 -9.62 1.34 31.74
N LYS A 30 -9.69 0.21 31.02
CA LYS A 30 -10.19 -1.07 31.52
C LYS A 30 -9.08 -2.02 31.98
N GLY A 31 -7.81 -1.58 31.96
CA GLY A 31 -6.66 -2.42 32.30
C GLY A 31 -6.37 -3.54 31.29
N ILE A 32 -6.95 -3.49 30.09
CA ILE A 32 -6.77 -4.53 29.07
C ILE A 32 -5.53 -4.18 28.24
N THR A 33 -4.46 -4.98 28.36
CA THR A 33 -3.17 -4.75 27.68
C THR A 33 -2.88 -5.78 26.59
N GLY A 34 -3.56 -6.92 26.62
CA GLY A 34 -3.53 -7.93 25.57
C GLY A 34 -4.54 -9.04 25.83
N PHE A 35 -4.64 -9.97 24.88
CA PHE A 35 -5.46 -11.18 25.01
C PHE A 35 -4.92 -12.28 24.09
N THR A 36 -5.37 -13.51 24.34
CA THR A 36 -5.13 -14.66 23.45
C THR A 36 -6.40 -14.94 22.66
N ASP A 37 -6.30 -14.99 21.33
CA ASP A 37 -7.45 -15.30 20.49
C ASP A 37 -7.82 -16.79 20.49
N SER A 38 -8.94 -17.13 19.87
CA SER A 38 -9.44 -18.51 19.78
C SER A 38 -8.50 -19.48 19.04
N LYS A 39 -7.47 -18.97 18.36
CA LYS A 39 -6.45 -19.77 17.67
C LYS A 39 -5.13 -19.81 18.46
N GLY A 40 -5.15 -19.42 19.74
CA GLY A 40 -3.99 -19.44 20.62
C GLY A 40 -2.98 -18.34 20.35
N ARG A 41 -3.30 -17.33 19.53
CA ARG A 41 -2.36 -16.25 19.21
C ARG A 41 -2.47 -15.15 20.25
N SER A 42 -1.33 -14.75 20.81
CA SER A 42 -1.25 -13.63 21.74
C SER A 42 -1.20 -12.31 21.00
N TRP A 43 -2.06 -11.37 21.40
CA TRP A 43 -2.18 -10.04 20.83
C TRP A 43 -1.89 -8.98 21.88
N SER A 44 -1.06 -7.99 21.52
CA SER A 44 -1.07 -6.71 22.24
C SER A 44 -2.27 -5.88 21.79
N MET A 45 -2.85 -5.09 22.70
CA MET A 45 -3.98 -4.23 22.32
C MET A 45 -3.63 -3.26 21.21
N GLY A 46 -2.39 -2.73 21.19
CA GLY A 46 -1.86 -1.93 20.07
C GLY A 46 -2.00 -2.62 18.72
N SER A 47 -1.47 -3.85 18.61
CA SER A 47 -1.43 -4.57 17.34
C SER A 47 -2.82 -5.05 16.91
N TYR A 48 -3.66 -5.46 17.87
CA TYR A 48 -5.03 -5.87 17.58
C TYR A 48 -5.89 -4.70 17.12
N THR A 49 -5.83 -3.58 17.85
CA THR A 49 -6.65 -2.39 17.55
C THR A 49 -6.31 -1.83 16.19
N GLU A 50 -5.02 -1.66 15.86
CA GLU A 50 -4.60 -1.19 14.54
C GLU A 50 -5.08 -2.13 13.42
N MET A 51 -4.91 -3.44 13.60
CA MET A 51 -5.37 -4.44 12.63
C MET A 51 -6.90 -4.37 12.45
N ALA A 52 -7.66 -4.30 13.55
CA ALA A 52 -9.10 -4.35 13.53
C ALA A 52 -9.72 -3.05 12.97
N VAL A 53 -9.22 -1.88 13.39
CA VAL A 53 -9.64 -0.57 12.85
C VAL A 53 -9.32 -0.49 11.36
N ARG A 54 -8.10 -0.81 10.94
CA ARG A 54 -7.72 -0.81 9.52
C ARG A 54 -8.62 -1.73 8.69
N THR A 55 -8.89 -2.94 9.19
CA THR A 55 -9.75 -3.91 8.49
C THR A 55 -11.18 -3.40 8.37
N ALA A 56 -11.74 -2.86 9.45
CA ALA A 56 -13.09 -2.30 9.44
C ALA A 56 -13.21 -1.14 8.44
N MET A 57 -12.22 -0.23 8.45
CA MET A 57 -12.19 0.90 7.53
C MET A 57 -12.06 0.46 6.07
N SER A 58 -11.13 -0.45 5.77
CA SER A 58 -10.95 -0.96 4.40
C SER A 58 -12.21 -1.65 3.89
N ARG A 59 -12.90 -2.44 4.72
CA ARG A 59 -14.16 -3.10 4.32
C ARG A 59 -15.25 -2.09 4.00
N ALA A 60 -15.49 -1.14 4.90
CA ALA A 60 -16.50 -0.12 4.69
C ALA A 60 -16.20 0.77 3.47
N ALA A 61 -14.93 1.08 3.20
CA ALA A 61 -14.55 1.79 1.98
C ALA A 61 -14.87 0.98 0.71
N VAL A 62 -14.60 -0.32 0.71
CA VAL A 62 -14.98 -1.21 -0.40
C VAL A 62 -16.51 -1.29 -0.52
N ASP A 63 -17.23 -1.47 0.58
CA ASP A 63 -18.70 -1.57 0.59
C ASP A 63 -19.36 -0.29 0.06
N GLY A 64 -18.87 0.88 0.49
CA GLY A 64 -19.32 2.17 -0.04
C GLY A 64 -19.03 2.31 -1.54
N HIS A 65 -17.83 1.92 -1.98
CA HIS A 65 -17.50 1.95 -3.41
C HIS A 65 -18.40 1.03 -4.23
N LEU A 66 -18.64 -0.19 -3.77
CA LEU A 66 -19.54 -1.14 -4.43
C LEU A 66 -20.98 -0.62 -4.52
N ALA A 67 -21.49 -0.02 -3.44
CA ALA A 67 -22.80 0.61 -3.42
C ALA A 67 -22.91 1.73 -4.47
N THR A 68 -21.93 2.63 -4.52
CA THR A 68 -21.87 3.69 -5.53
C THR A 68 -21.82 3.12 -6.96
N LEU A 69 -21.01 2.08 -7.20
CA LEU A 69 -20.97 1.44 -8.51
C LEU A 69 -22.34 0.86 -8.89
N LYS A 70 -23.00 0.18 -7.95
CA LYS A 70 -24.33 -0.39 -8.17
C LYS A 70 -25.38 0.69 -8.45
N GLU A 71 -25.37 1.80 -7.73
CA GLU A 71 -26.26 2.96 -7.97
C GLU A 71 -26.06 3.57 -9.36
N ASN A 72 -24.84 3.51 -9.89
CA ASN A 72 -24.51 3.97 -11.24
C ASN A 72 -24.63 2.86 -12.31
N GLY A 73 -25.26 1.73 -11.99
CA GLY A 73 -25.49 0.64 -12.95
C GLY A 73 -24.24 -0.18 -13.30
N VAL A 74 -23.12 -0.02 -12.58
CA VAL A 74 -21.88 -0.78 -12.80
C VAL A 74 -21.87 -2.02 -11.90
N ASP A 75 -22.20 -3.17 -12.49
CA ASP A 75 -22.21 -4.47 -11.78
C ASP A 75 -20.84 -5.16 -11.74
N LEU A 76 -19.97 -4.87 -12.70
CA LEU A 76 -18.69 -5.57 -12.84
C LEU A 76 -17.55 -4.85 -12.13
N VAL A 77 -16.75 -5.62 -11.41
CA VAL A 77 -15.55 -5.15 -10.73
C VAL A 77 -14.36 -6.03 -11.08
N ILE A 78 -13.16 -5.49 -11.01
CA ILE A 78 -11.91 -6.23 -11.17
C ILE A 78 -11.12 -6.18 -9.87
N VAL A 79 -10.59 -7.33 -9.46
CA VAL A 79 -9.73 -7.43 -8.28
C VAL A 79 -8.37 -6.80 -8.60
N SER A 80 -7.97 -5.80 -7.81
CA SER A 80 -6.69 -5.10 -7.97
C SER A 80 -5.51 -6.08 -7.94
N ARG A 81 -4.39 -5.73 -8.58
CA ARG A 81 -3.15 -6.50 -8.47
C ARG A 81 -2.20 -5.90 -7.45
N LEU A 82 -1.58 -6.74 -6.62
CA LEU A 82 -0.50 -6.34 -5.72
C LEU A 82 0.87 -6.83 -6.24
N PRO A 83 2.00 -6.27 -5.76
CA PRO A 83 3.33 -6.77 -6.10
C PRO A 83 3.52 -8.26 -5.73
N PHE A 84 2.99 -8.66 -4.58
CA PHE A 84 2.95 -10.04 -4.12
C PHE A 84 1.66 -10.27 -3.32
N THR A 85 1.11 -11.46 -3.44
CA THR A 85 -0.24 -11.78 -2.96
C THR A 85 -0.23 -13.04 -2.10
N CYS A 86 -1.08 -13.06 -1.09
CA CYS A 86 -1.22 -14.23 -0.21
C CYS A 86 -1.97 -15.36 -0.93
N PRO A 87 -1.81 -16.63 -0.50
CA PRO A 87 -2.49 -17.77 -1.13
C PRO A 87 -4.01 -17.66 -1.19
N LYS A 88 -4.64 -16.92 -0.26
CA LYS A 88 -6.10 -16.74 -0.22
C LYS A 88 -6.61 -15.82 -1.33
N CYS A 89 -5.85 -14.79 -1.64
CA CYS A 89 -6.23 -13.78 -2.62
C CYS A 89 -5.68 -14.08 -4.02
N ASP A 90 -4.64 -14.92 -4.13
CA ASP A 90 -3.93 -15.20 -5.37
C ASP A 90 -4.87 -15.70 -6.48
N PHE A 91 -5.75 -16.64 -6.11
CA PHE A 91 -6.77 -17.15 -7.03
C PHE A 91 -7.70 -16.06 -7.57
N TRP A 92 -7.97 -14.99 -6.83
CA TRP A 92 -8.93 -13.94 -7.20
C TRP A 92 -8.28 -12.74 -7.88
N GLU A 93 -6.96 -12.58 -7.76
CA GLU A 93 -6.25 -11.40 -8.27
C GLU A 93 -6.42 -11.23 -9.79
N GLY A 94 -6.82 -10.03 -10.22
CA GLY A 94 -7.02 -9.70 -11.64
C GLY A 94 -8.27 -10.34 -12.27
N LYS A 95 -9.08 -11.09 -11.51
CA LYS A 95 -10.35 -11.64 -11.96
C LYS A 95 -11.44 -10.59 -12.00
N ILE A 96 -12.36 -10.76 -12.96
CA ILE A 96 -13.56 -9.94 -13.07
C ILE A 96 -14.66 -10.64 -12.27
N LEU A 97 -15.24 -9.89 -11.34
CA LEU A 97 -16.32 -10.34 -10.47
C LEU A 97 -17.57 -9.51 -10.74
N THR A 98 -18.71 -10.12 -10.47
CA THR A 98 -20.02 -9.47 -10.51
C THR A 98 -20.53 -9.21 -9.10
N GLN A 99 -21.26 -8.11 -8.89
CA GLN A 99 -21.91 -7.83 -7.62
C GLN A 99 -23.19 -8.67 -7.43
N SER A 100 -23.97 -8.88 -8.50
CA SER A 100 -25.30 -9.52 -8.40
C SER A 100 -25.74 -10.34 -9.64
N GLY A 101 -24.95 -10.37 -10.70
CA GLY A 101 -25.26 -11.07 -11.95
C GLY A 101 -24.77 -12.52 -12.02
N ARG A 102 -24.91 -13.12 -13.22
CA ARG A 102 -24.54 -14.52 -13.53
C ARG A 102 -23.04 -14.72 -13.77
N ILE A 103 -22.46 -15.80 -13.25
CA ILE A 103 -21.06 -16.15 -13.54
C ILE A 103 -20.97 -16.77 -14.94
N GLY A 104 -19.86 -16.57 -15.64
CA GLY A 104 -19.61 -17.10 -16.98
C GLY A 104 -19.30 -16.03 -18.01
N TRP A 105 -19.24 -16.45 -19.27
CA TRP A 105 -19.09 -15.54 -20.41
C TRP A 105 -20.36 -14.71 -20.59
N ARG A 106 -20.17 -13.41 -20.78
CA ARG A 106 -21.23 -12.43 -21.07
C ARG A 106 -20.80 -11.54 -22.22
N GLN A 107 -21.76 -11.15 -23.05
CA GLN A 107 -21.61 -10.10 -24.03
C GLN A 107 -22.07 -8.80 -23.37
N GLU A 108 -21.13 -7.89 -23.13
CA GLU A 108 -21.38 -6.60 -22.48
C GLU A 108 -21.07 -5.47 -23.48
N LEU A 109 -21.84 -4.40 -23.47
CA LEU A 109 -21.58 -3.24 -24.32
C LEU A 109 -20.30 -2.52 -23.86
N SER A 110 -19.41 -2.24 -24.80
CA SER A 110 -18.21 -1.45 -24.54
C SER A 110 -18.54 -0.03 -24.10
N TYR A 111 -17.80 0.50 -23.12
CA TYR A 111 -17.92 1.88 -22.66
C TYR A 111 -17.20 2.89 -23.58
N VAL A 112 -16.44 2.40 -24.57
CA VAL A 112 -15.61 3.22 -25.45
C VAL A 112 -15.90 3.00 -26.94
N SER A 113 -16.82 2.09 -27.26
CA SER A 113 -17.26 1.78 -28.62
C SER A 113 -18.68 1.21 -28.61
N ASP A 114 -19.38 1.23 -29.74
CA ASP A 114 -20.71 0.64 -29.89
C ASP A 114 -20.67 -0.89 -30.14
N GLU A 115 -19.57 -1.54 -29.75
CA GLU A 115 -19.33 -2.97 -29.96
C GLU A 115 -19.61 -3.77 -28.69
N GLN A 116 -20.12 -4.98 -28.88
CA GLN A 116 -20.22 -5.97 -27.81
C GLN A 116 -18.85 -6.59 -27.55
N VAL A 117 -18.48 -6.71 -26.28
CA VAL A 117 -17.24 -7.36 -25.85
C VAL A 117 -17.53 -8.58 -24.99
N ASP A 118 -16.79 -9.66 -25.26
CA ASP A 118 -16.83 -10.86 -24.44
C ASP A 118 -16.11 -10.64 -23.11
N VAL A 119 -16.87 -10.75 -22.02
CA VAL A 119 -16.36 -10.63 -20.66
C VAL A 119 -16.56 -11.96 -19.93
N LEU A 120 -15.45 -12.56 -19.49
CA LEU A 120 -15.50 -13.70 -18.57
C LEU A 120 -15.64 -13.20 -17.13
N VAL A 121 -16.83 -13.40 -16.56
CA VAL A 121 -17.11 -13.18 -15.14
C VAL A 121 -16.78 -14.46 -14.38
N GLU A 122 -15.81 -14.39 -13.49
CA GLU A 122 -15.18 -15.58 -12.86
C GLU A 122 -15.73 -15.90 -11.47
N GLY A 123 -16.60 -15.05 -10.93
CA GLY A 123 -17.26 -15.25 -9.64
C GLY A 123 -18.03 -14.02 -9.18
N THR A 124 -18.71 -14.15 -8.05
CA THR A 124 -19.34 -13.01 -7.36
C THR A 124 -18.39 -12.39 -6.33
N VAL A 125 -18.60 -11.12 -6.01
CA VAL A 125 -17.89 -10.45 -4.90
C VAL A 125 -18.06 -11.22 -3.59
N GLU A 126 -19.26 -11.75 -3.33
CA GLU A 126 -19.57 -12.47 -2.09
C GLU A 126 -18.86 -13.82 -2.01
N GLN A 127 -18.82 -14.57 -3.10
CA GLN A 127 -18.02 -15.81 -3.17
C GLN A 127 -16.54 -15.54 -2.92
N ALA A 128 -16.00 -14.47 -3.52
CA ALA A 128 -14.60 -14.12 -3.32
C ALA A 128 -14.30 -13.75 -1.86
N ARG A 129 -15.18 -12.97 -1.22
CA ARG A 129 -15.07 -12.61 0.21
C ARG A 129 -15.14 -13.84 1.10
N THR A 130 -16.09 -14.75 0.85
CA THR A 130 -16.25 -16.01 1.60
C THR A 130 -15.01 -16.89 1.47
N ALA A 131 -14.41 -16.95 0.26
CA ALA A 131 -13.16 -17.65 0.01
C ALA A 131 -11.92 -16.97 0.63
N GLY A 132 -12.06 -15.75 1.18
CA GLY A 132 -11.04 -15.06 1.93
C GLY A 132 -10.41 -13.84 1.26
N LEU A 133 -10.94 -13.37 0.12
CA LEU A 133 -10.59 -12.06 -0.44
C LEU A 133 -10.96 -10.95 0.56
N LEU A 134 -10.16 -9.89 0.64
CA LEU A 134 -10.36 -8.77 1.59
C LEU A 134 -10.31 -9.19 3.08
N HIS A 135 -9.49 -10.20 3.39
CA HIS A 135 -9.23 -10.62 4.78
C HIS A 135 -8.48 -9.54 5.59
N PRO A 136 -8.41 -9.65 6.93
CA PRO A 136 -7.62 -8.71 7.74
C PRO A 136 -6.17 -8.61 7.29
N GLY A 137 -5.68 -7.39 7.06
CA GLY A 137 -4.32 -7.14 6.57
C GLY A 137 -4.11 -7.39 5.06
N CYS A 138 -5.18 -7.66 4.30
CA CYS A 138 -5.17 -7.68 2.84
C CYS A 138 -4.95 -6.26 2.29
N GLY A 139 -4.25 -6.16 1.16
CA GLY A 139 -4.03 -4.91 0.45
C GLY A 139 -4.90 -4.74 -0.80
N HIS A 140 -5.66 -5.78 -1.17
CA HIS A 140 -6.49 -5.77 -2.37
C HIS A 140 -7.65 -4.78 -2.22
N ASN A 141 -8.02 -4.19 -3.35
CA ASN A 141 -9.22 -3.40 -3.51
C ASN A 141 -10.02 -3.93 -4.71
N LEU A 142 -11.29 -3.54 -4.80
CA LEU A 142 -12.15 -3.81 -5.96
C LEU A 142 -12.26 -2.52 -6.76
N LEU A 143 -11.96 -2.58 -8.05
CA LEU A 143 -12.04 -1.44 -8.96
C LEU A 143 -13.20 -1.67 -9.93
N ALA A 144 -13.81 -0.60 -10.43
CA ALA A 144 -14.79 -0.72 -11.51
C ALA A 144 -14.19 -1.43 -12.72
N TYR A 145 -14.90 -2.43 -13.25
CA TYR A 145 -14.58 -3.01 -14.55
C TYR A 145 -15.56 -2.46 -15.57
N LEU A 146 -15.06 -1.61 -16.45
CA LEU A 146 -15.82 -1.03 -17.55
C LEU A 146 -15.45 -1.80 -18.82
N PRO A 147 -16.36 -2.62 -19.38
CA PRO A 147 -16.12 -3.36 -20.62
C PRO A 147 -15.57 -2.44 -21.72
N GLY A 148 -14.56 -2.90 -22.47
CA GLY A 148 -13.88 -2.11 -23.50
C GLY A 148 -12.86 -1.06 -22.99
N ALA A 149 -13.09 -0.46 -21.82
CA ALA A 149 -12.20 0.58 -21.27
C ALA A 149 -11.15 0.01 -20.29
N THR A 150 -11.56 -0.90 -19.40
CA THR A 150 -10.70 -1.44 -18.35
C THR A 150 -9.83 -2.58 -18.88
N LYS A 151 -8.51 -2.43 -18.80
CA LYS A 151 -7.55 -3.48 -19.15
C LYS A 151 -7.18 -4.30 -17.93
N ARG A 152 -7.13 -5.64 -18.08
CA ARG A 152 -6.65 -6.51 -17.01
C ARG A 152 -5.18 -6.19 -16.68
N PRO A 153 -4.82 -6.09 -15.39
CA PRO A 153 -3.44 -5.80 -15.00
C PRO A 153 -2.48 -6.89 -15.49
N VAL A 154 -1.41 -6.49 -16.18
CA VAL A 154 -0.37 -7.41 -16.67
C VAL A 154 0.28 -8.14 -15.49
N VAL A 155 0.49 -9.46 -15.65
CA VAL A 155 1.23 -10.29 -14.69
C VAL A 155 2.70 -9.88 -14.70
N ARG A 156 3.16 -9.18 -13.68
CA ARG A 156 4.59 -8.95 -13.42
C ARG A 156 4.94 -9.58 -12.09
N LYS A 157 5.78 -10.62 -12.11
CA LYS A 157 6.30 -11.23 -10.89
C LYS A 157 7.24 -10.25 -10.19
N HIS A 158 6.92 -9.90 -8.95
CA HIS A 158 7.85 -9.20 -8.07
C HIS A 158 8.93 -10.21 -7.61
N PRO A 159 10.21 -9.79 -7.43
CA PRO A 159 11.27 -10.70 -6.98
C PRO A 159 11.02 -11.28 -5.59
N ALA A 160 10.33 -10.52 -4.73
CA ALA A 160 9.88 -11.01 -3.43
C ALA A 160 8.49 -11.63 -3.50
N ASP A 161 8.25 -12.63 -2.66
CA ASP A 161 6.94 -13.25 -2.50
C ASP A 161 6.25 -12.87 -1.18
N TYR A 162 5.08 -13.48 -0.96
CA TYR A 162 4.33 -13.27 0.28
C TYR A 162 5.05 -13.79 1.53
N GLY A 163 5.78 -14.91 1.41
CA GLY A 163 6.56 -15.53 2.47
C GLY A 163 7.69 -14.62 2.96
N ASP A 164 8.39 -13.95 2.04
CA ASP A 164 9.40 -12.95 2.37
C ASP A 164 8.82 -11.81 3.21
N SER A 165 7.60 -11.35 2.87
CA SER A 165 6.94 -10.30 3.68
C SER A 165 6.54 -10.81 5.06
N GLN A 166 6.15 -12.09 5.19
CA GLN A 166 5.82 -12.69 6.49
C GLN A 166 7.07 -12.86 7.36
N LYS A 167 8.20 -13.25 6.76
CA LYS A 167 9.51 -13.34 7.42
C LYS A 167 9.94 -11.96 7.93
N MET A 168 9.82 -10.92 7.10
CA MET A 168 10.07 -9.53 7.49
C MET A 168 9.21 -9.11 8.69
N ARG A 169 7.88 -9.30 8.61
CA ARG A 169 6.95 -8.96 9.70
C ARG A 169 7.24 -9.73 10.99
N ARG A 170 7.72 -10.97 10.92
CA ARG A 170 8.15 -11.75 12.08
C ARG A 170 9.38 -11.11 12.72
N MET A 171 10.41 -10.80 11.95
CA MET A 171 11.62 -10.14 12.47
C MET A 171 11.31 -8.76 13.07
N GLU A 172 10.42 -7.98 12.45
CA GLU A 172 9.96 -6.69 13.01
C GLU A 172 9.19 -6.84 14.34
N ARG A 173 8.42 -7.93 14.50
CA ARG A 173 7.76 -8.25 15.79
C ARG A 173 8.80 -8.61 16.85
N ASP A 174 9.75 -9.46 16.50
CA ASP A 174 10.83 -9.88 17.39
C ASP A 174 11.69 -8.69 17.81
N LEU A 175 11.98 -7.77 16.88
CA LEU A 175 12.72 -6.52 17.15
C LEU A 175 11.96 -5.64 18.14
N ARG A 176 10.65 -5.46 17.96
CA ARG A 176 9.82 -4.71 18.90
C ARG A 176 9.76 -5.39 20.28
N ALA A 177 9.74 -6.72 20.34
CA ALA A 177 9.78 -7.46 21.60
C ALA A 177 11.11 -7.26 22.32
N ALA A 178 12.24 -7.43 21.62
CA ALA A 178 13.57 -7.21 22.18
C ALA A 178 13.77 -5.77 22.68
N LYS A 179 13.26 -4.76 21.95
CA LYS A 179 13.29 -3.36 22.42
C LYS A 179 12.46 -3.15 23.70
N ARG A 180 11.32 -3.82 23.84
CA ARG A 180 10.52 -3.76 25.08
C ARG A 180 11.25 -4.44 26.25
N GLU A 181 11.85 -5.61 26.01
CA GLU A 181 12.69 -6.31 27.00
C GLU A 181 13.84 -5.41 27.48
N ALA A 182 14.54 -4.74 26.56
CA ALA A 182 15.61 -3.80 26.91
C ALA A 182 15.11 -2.61 27.76
N SER A 183 13.91 -2.08 27.46
CA SER A 183 13.36 -0.93 28.18
C SER A 183 12.93 -1.24 29.62
N VAL A 184 12.69 -2.51 29.96
CA VAL A 184 12.28 -2.94 31.30
C VAL A 184 13.40 -3.65 32.08
N ALA A 185 14.60 -3.76 31.49
CA ALA A 185 15.74 -4.42 32.11
C ALA A 185 16.30 -3.57 33.28
N LEU A 186 16.25 -4.14 34.48
CA LEU A 186 16.74 -3.52 35.72
C LEU A 186 18.27 -3.62 35.83
N GLU A 187 18.83 -4.79 35.51
CA GLU A 187 20.27 -5.03 35.54
C GLU A 187 20.96 -4.62 34.24
N LYS A 188 22.20 -4.11 34.37
CA LYS A 188 23.03 -3.75 33.21
C LYS A 188 23.27 -4.95 32.28
N LYS A 189 23.55 -6.13 32.84
CA LYS A 189 23.80 -7.36 32.08
C LYS A 189 22.62 -7.76 31.19
N ASP A 190 21.40 -7.65 31.70
CA ASP A 190 20.19 -7.99 30.96
C ASP A 190 19.87 -6.96 29.89
N ARG A 191 20.13 -5.67 30.17
CA ARG A 191 20.04 -4.59 29.19
C ARG A 191 21.01 -4.82 28.03
N ASP A 192 22.28 -5.08 28.33
CA ASP A 192 23.32 -5.33 27.33
C ASP A 192 22.95 -6.54 26.45
N ARG A 193 22.41 -7.62 27.04
CA ARG A 193 21.93 -8.80 26.30
C ARG A 193 20.75 -8.46 25.38
N ALA A 194 19.79 -7.68 25.85
CA ALA A 194 18.62 -7.28 25.06
C ALA A 194 19.02 -6.34 23.90
N GLU A 195 19.96 -5.42 24.13
CA GLU A 195 20.51 -4.53 23.11
C GLU A 195 21.30 -5.30 22.03
N GLN A 196 22.11 -6.29 22.42
CA GLN A 196 22.78 -7.19 21.47
C GLN A 196 21.76 -7.96 20.59
N ARG A 197 20.64 -8.39 21.17
CA ARG A 197 19.55 -9.03 20.45
C ARG A 197 18.89 -8.07 19.46
N VAL A 198 18.67 -6.81 19.85
CA VAL A 198 18.17 -5.74 18.96
C VAL A 198 19.11 -5.54 17.78
N GLN A 199 20.42 -5.46 18.02
CA GLN A 199 21.43 -5.30 16.97
C GLN A 199 21.41 -6.49 15.99
N THR A 200 21.43 -7.72 16.52
CA THR A 200 21.35 -8.94 15.71
C THR A 200 20.09 -8.97 14.82
N LEU A 201 18.95 -8.55 15.36
CA LEU A 201 17.68 -8.50 14.61
C LEU A 201 17.70 -7.41 13.54
N ASN A 202 18.26 -6.23 13.82
CA ASN A 202 18.44 -5.18 12.81
C ASN A 202 19.29 -5.67 11.64
N ASP A 203 20.37 -6.38 11.91
CA ASP A 203 21.26 -6.89 10.85
C ASP A 203 20.58 -8.00 10.02
N ARG A 204 19.83 -8.90 10.66
CA ARG A 204 19.00 -9.89 9.96
C ARG A 204 17.90 -9.25 9.10
N ILE A 205 17.26 -8.18 9.60
CA ILE A 205 16.27 -7.42 8.84
C ILE A 205 16.92 -6.77 7.62
N ARG A 206 18.09 -6.15 7.80
CA ARG A 206 18.84 -5.55 6.69
C ARG A 206 19.23 -6.59 5.64
N GLU A 207 19.70 -7.76 6.06
CA GLU A 207 20.10 -8.81 5.13
C GLU A 207 18.90 -9.39 4.38
N HIS A 208 17.82 -9.73 5.09
CA HIS A 208 16.59 -10.20 4.45
C HIS A 208 16.01 -9.14 3.49
N ALA A 209 16.10 -7.86 3.84
CA ALA A 209 15.70 -6.76 2.97
C ALA A 209 16.59 -6.65 1.72
N LYS A 210 17.88 -6.99 1.80
CA LYS A 210 18.78 -7.01 0.63
C LYS A 210 18.46 -8.16 -0.31
N GLU A 211 18.23 -9.35 0.25
CA GLU A 211 17.91 -10.59 -0.46
C GLU A 211 16.55 -10.50 -1.15
N SER A 212 15.51 -10.08 -0.41
CA SER A 212 14.13 -10.01 -0.92
C SER A 212 13.81 -8.72 -1.67
N GLY A 213 14.50 -7.61 -1.39
CA GLY A 213 14.18 -6.28 -1.93
C GLY A 213 12.96 -5.59 -1.27
N LEU A 214 12.45 -6.14 -0.16
CA LEU A 214 11.13 -5.78 0.40
C LEU A 214 10.94 -4.49 1.21
N PRO A 215 11.89 -3.57 1.43
CA PRO A 215 11.52 -2.26 1.97
C PRO A 215 11.77 -1.08 1.04
N ILE A 216 12.53 -1.21 -0.05
CA ILE A 216 12.95 0.00 -0.80
C ILE A 216 11.76 0.60 -1.53
N ARG A 217 10.84 -0.21 -2.06
CA ARG A 217 9.67 0.32 -2.77
C ARG A 217 8.72 1.06 -1.85
N ARG A 218 8.39 0.48 -0.69
CA ARG A 218 7.54 1.13 0.30
C ARG A 218 8.17 2.42 0.83
N VAL A 219 9.46 2.39 1.17
CA VAL A 219 10.20 3.58 1.64
C VAL A 219 10.31 4.64 0.54
N PHE A 220 10.42 4.23 -0.73
CA PHE A 220 10.36 5.13 -1.88
C PHE A 220 8.97 5.73 -2.10
N ASP A 221 7.91 4.95 -1.94
CA ASP A 221 6.53 5.44 -2.07
C ASP A 221 6.20 6.41 -0.91
N GLU A 222 6.66 6.13 0.32
CA GLU A 222 6.55 7.05 1.47
C GLU A 222 7.38 8.33 1.25
N TRP A 223 8.59 8.22 0.69
CA TRP A 223 9.39 9.39 0.29
C TRP A 223 8.67 10.24 -0.77
N LEU A 224 8.09 9.61 -1.80
CA LEU A 224 7.33 10.30 -2.83
C LEU A 224 6.11 11.03 -2.28
N GLU A 225 5.41 10.46 -1.30
CA GLU A 225 4.31 11.15 -0.61
C GLU A 225 4.77 12.43 0.08
N MET A 226 5.86 12.36 0.85
CA MET A 226 6.38 13.53 1.55
C MET A 226 6.87 14.60 0.58
N THR A 227 7.54 14.19 -0.51
CA THR A 227 7.94 15.05 -1.62
C THR A 227 6.72 15.72 -2.27
N PHE A 228 5.64 14.97 -2.50
CA PHE A 228 4.41 15.50 -3.09
C PHE A 228 3.74 16.55 -2.22
N ILE A 229 3.54 16.27 -0.92
CA ILE A 229 2.93 17.22 0.01
C ILE A 229 3.76 18.52 0.11
N GLY A 230 5.09 18.40 0.13
CA GLY A 230 5.99 19.56 0.15
C GLY A 230 5.89 20.39 -1.13
N ALA A 231 5.94 19.73 -2.28
CA ALA A 231 5.84 20.38 -3.59
C ALA A 231 4.47 21.03 -3.81
N GLU A 232 3.38 20.37 -3.42
CA GLU A 232 2.01 20.90 -3.51
C GLU A 232 1.86 22.17 -2.65
N ARG A 233 2.39 22.18 -1.42
CA ARG A 233 2.40 23.37 -0.55
C ARG A 233 3.21 24.52 -1.14
N TYR A 234 4.40 24.23 -1.65
CA TYR A 234 5.28 25.24 -2.24
C TYR A 234 4.67 25.85 -3.50
N THR A 235 4.11 25.01 -4.37
CA THR A 235 3.49 25.41 -5.64
C THR A 235 2.05 25.89 -5.49
N ARG A 236 1.47 25.85 -4.28
CA ARG A 236 0.06 26.15 -4.00
C ARG A 236 -0.89 25.36 -4.90
N GLY A 237 -0.56 24.09 -5.16
CA GLY A 237 -1.29 23.18 -6.04
C GLY A 237 -0.97 23.32 -7.54
N VAL A 238 -0.17 24.30 -7.95
CA VAL A 238 0.16 24.55 -9.36
C VAL A 238 1.45 23.82 -9.75
N MET A 239 1.37 22.49 -9.84
CA MET A 239 2.55 21.64 -10.12
C MET A 239 2.87 21.47 -11.61
N VAL A 240 1.87 21.66 -12.48
CA VAL A 240 1.96 21.37 -13.91
C VAL A 240 1.75 22.66 -14.70
N ASN A 241 2.54 22.86 -15.76
CA ASN A 241 2.37 23.98 -16.69
C ASN A 241 1.14 23.79 -17.59
N GLU A 242 0.78 24.83 -18.35
CA GLU A 242 -0.44 24.85 -19.16
C GLU A 242 -0.48 23.71 -20.21
N GLU A 243 0.65 23.46 -20.87
CA GLU A 243 0.78 22.37 -21.86
C GLU A 243 0.65 20.99 -21.21
N GLY A 244 1.24 20.77 -20.03
CA GLY A 244 1.09 19.54 -19.27
C GLY A 244 -0.36 19.30 -18.83
N ARG A 245 -1.08 20.36 -18.43
CA ARG A 245 -2.51 20.28 -18.08
C ARG A 245 -3.37 19.90 -19.28
N ARG A 246 -3.13 20.50 -20.46
CA ARG A 246 -3.83 20.13 -21.72
C ARG A 246 -3.64 18.66 -22.07
N ARG A 247 -2.48 18.09 -21.74
CA ARG A 247 -2.15 16.67 -21.97
C ARG A 247 -2.59 15.72 -20.84
N GLY A 248 -3.26 16.23 -19.80
CA GLY A 248 -3.71 15.40 -18.68
C GLY A 248 -2.57 14.83 -17.82
N ILE A 249 -1.43 15.51 -17.77
CA ILE A 249 -0.28 15.08 -16.96
C ILE A 249 -0.58 15.30 -15.48
N ASP A 250 -0.46 14.25 -14.68
CA ASP A 250 -0.55 14.31 -13.22
C ASP A 250 0.73 14.93 -12.62
N GLY A 251 0.59 15.95 -11.78
CA GLY A 251 1.72 16.62 -11.13
C GLY A 251 2.56 15.67 -10.27
N ARG A 252 1.95 14.66 -9.67
CA ARG A 252 2.66 13.65 -8.89
C ARG A 252 3.60 12.80 -9.75
N SER A 253 3.23 12.54 -11.00
CA SER A 253 4.07 11.80 -11.95
C SER A 253 5.38 12.51 -12.28
N LEU A 254 5.46 13.82 -12.06
CA LEU A 254 6.66 14.63 -12.33
C LEU A 254 7.72 14.53 -11.24
N LEU A 255 7.38 14.05 -10.05
CA LEU A 255 8.30 14.00 -8.89
C LEU A 255 9.36 12.90 -9.01
N SER A 256 9.17 11.93 -9.90
CA SER A 256 10.15 10.90 -10.23
C SER A 256 10.13 10.58 -11.72
N GLY A 257 10.80 9.51 -12.14
CA GLY A 257 10.80 9.09 -13.54
C GLY A 257 11.64 10.00 -14.44
N ARG A 258 11.22 10.12 -15.72
CA ARG A 258 11.94 10.79 -16.82
C ARG A 258 12.15 12.28 -16.55
N GLN A 259 13.41 12.72 -16.71
CA GLN A 259 13.79 14.08 -16.36
C GLN A 259 13.34 15.07 -17.42
N ASP A 260 13.54 14.72 -18.70
CA ASP A 260 13.09 15.45 -19.88
C ASP A 260 11.58 15.74 -19.88
N ILE A 261 10.77 14.70 -19.66
CA ILE A 261 9.30 14.82 -19.59
C ILE A 261 8.89 15.75 -18.43
N ALA A 262 9.52 15.57 -17.27
CA ALA A 262 9.15 16.32 -16.10
C ALA A 262 9.55 17.80 -16.17
N HIS A 263 10.74 18.15 -16.68
CA HIS A 263 11.08 19.57 -16.91
C HIS A 263 10.23 20.20 -18.01
N LYS A 264 9.81 19.43 -19.02
CA LYS A 264 8.93 19.90 -20.08
C LYS A 264 7.55 20.31 -19.56
N TYR A 265 6.98 19.55 -18.62
CA TYR A 265 5.58 19.74 -18.17
C TYR A 265 5.44 20.32 -16.75
N ALA A 266 6.53 20.47 -16.00
CA ALA A 266 6.49 21.14 -14.70
C ALA A 266 6.21 22.65 -14.82
N SER A 267 5.48 23.17 -13.86
CA SER A 267 5.40 24.62 -13.61
C SER A 267 6.76 25.19 -13.23
N ASP A 268 6.93 26.50 -13.35
CA ASP A 268 8.20 27.15 -12.99
C ASP A 268 8.43 27.13 -11.48
N GLU A 269 7.36 27.16 -10.68
CA GLU A 269 7.39 26.97 -9.24
C GLU A 269 7.87 25.56 -8.87
N LEU A 270 7.40 24.52 -9.57
CA LEU A 270 7.85 23.16 -9.31
C LEU A 270 9.31 22.97 -9.71
N LYS A 271 9.77 23.62 -10.78
CA LYS A 271 11.19 23.62 -11.17
C LYS A 271 12.06 24.28 -10.09
N ARG A 272 11.65 25.44 -9.56
CA ARG A 272 12.35 26.12 -8.46
C ARG A 272 12.39 25.28 -7.20
N TRP A 273 11.29 24.58 -6.88
CA TRP A 273 11.27 23.67 -5.73
C TRP A 273 12.33 22.55 -5.84
N TRP A 274 12.61 22.08 -7.07
CA TRP A 274 13.63 21.06 -7.31
C TRP A 274 15.07 21.52 -7.12
N ASP A 275 15.33 22.84 -7.07
CA ASP A 275 16.66 23.37 -6.79
C ASP A 275 17.09 23.00 -5.36
N ASP A 276 16.16 23.09 -4.41
CA ASP A 276 16.37 22.72 -3.00
C ASP A 276 15.94 21.28 -2.67
N HIS A 277 15.09 20.67 -3.50
CA HIS A 277 14.52 19.33 -3.29
C HIS A 277 14.73 18.42 -4.52
N PRO A 278 15.97 17.91 -4.70
CA PRO A 278 16.34 17.22 -5.92
C PRO A 278 15.53 15.95 -6.16
N ARG A 279 15.10 15.78 -7.41
CA ARG A 279 14.37 14.60 -7.85
C ARG A 279 15.23 13.36 -7.91
N MET A 280 14.62 12.22 -7.62
CA MET A 280 15.26 10.91 -7.70
C MET A 280 14.36 9.90 -8.40
N THR A 281 14.96 9.10 -9.27
CA THR A 281 14.34 7.87 -9.79
C THR A 281 14.37 6.78 -8.72
N PHE A 282 13.51 5.77 -8.86
CA PHE A 282 13.55 4.60 -7.96
C PHE A 282 14.95 3.96 -7.89
N ASN A 283 15.66 3.85 -9.02
CA ASN A 283 17.02 3.30 -9.04
C ASN A 283 18.03 4.20 -8.31
N GLN A 284 17.89 5.52 -8.41
CA GLN A 284 18.74 6.47 -7.68
C GLN A 284 18.45 6.44 -6.19
N PHE A 285 17.18 6.44 -5.80
CA PHE A 285 16.76 6.31 -4.41
C PHE A 285 17.25 4.99 -3.80
N ARG A 286 17.09 3.89 -4.54
CA ARG A 286 17.60 2.56 -4.18
C ARG A 286 19.12 2.56 -4.03
N ALA A 287 19.85 3.20 -4.95
CA ALA A 287 21.31 3.30 -4.88
C ALA A 287 21.80 4.15 -3.71
N GLN A 288 21.12 5.27 -3.41
CA GLN A 288 21.45 6.13 -2.27
C GLN A 288 21.19 5.41 -0.95
N LEU A 289 20.08 4.68 -0.84
CA LEU A 289 19.68 4.01 0.40
C LEU A 289 20.51 2.76 0.69
N LEU A 290 20.92 2.02 -0.35
CA LEU A 290 21.59 0.72 -0.19
C LEU A 290 23.09 0.73 -0.47
N GLY A 291 23.59 1.70 -1.23
CA GLY A 291 25.02 1.85 -1.51
C GLY A 291 25.70 0.72 -2.30
N ARG A 292 24.97 -0.27 -2.84
CA ARG A 292 25.54 -1.40 -3.61
C ARG A 292 26.10 -0.94 -4.94
N ASP A 293 27.21 -1.51 -5.38
CA ASP A 293 27.82 -1.12 -6.67
C ASP A 293 26.97 -1.52 -7.88
N SER A 294 26.19 -2.60 -7.78
CA SER A 294 25.18 -2.97 -8.77
C SER A 294 24.04 -1.95 -8.86
N ASP A 295 23.61 -1.38 -7.72
CA ASP A 295 22.59 -0.33 -7.67
C ASP A 295 23.14 1.01 -8.18
N LYS A 296 24.37 1.37 -7.82
CA LYS A 296 25.08 2.52 -8.39
C LYS A 296 25.21 2.38 -9.91
N LYS A 297 25.52 1.18 -10.42
CA LYS A 297 25.59 0.89 -11.86
C LYS A 297 24.22 1.00 -12.54
N ALA A 298 23.15 0.49 -11.91
CA ALA A 298 21.78 0.66 -12.40
C ALA A 298 21.33 2.13 -12.41
N ALA A 299 21.69 2.91 -11.38
CA ALA A 299 21.44 4.35 -11.31
C ALA A 299 22.23 5.13 -12.37
N ARG A 300 23.49 4.75 -12.66
CA ARG A 300 24.31 5.32 -13.74
C ARG A 300 23.73 5.05 -15.12
N ARG A 301 23.33 3.81 -15.43
CA ARG A 301 22.63 3.46 -16.67
C ARG A 301 21.35 4.26 -16.88
N THR A 302 20.62 4.54 -15.79
CA THR A 302 19.41 5.39 -15.82
C THR A 302 19.73 6.85 -16.14
N ARG A 303 20.94 7.34 -15.81
CA ARG A 303 21.45 8.68 -16.18
C ARG A 303 22.01 8.73 -17.61
N GLU A 304 22.63 7.65 -18.08
CA GLU A 304 23.28 7.58 -19.41
C GLU A 304 22.27 7.42 -20.55
N ASN A 305 21.18 6.67 -20.36
CA ASN A 305 20.08 6.56 -21.34
C ASN A 305 19.20 7.84 -21.43
N ARG A 306 19.75 9.00 -21.03
CA ARG A 306 19.05 10.30 -20.93
C ARG A 306 19.86 11.49 -21.48
N ARG A 307 21.06 11.27 -22.01
CA ARG A 307 21.64 12.20 -22.99
C ARG A 307 21.11 11.82 -24.36
#